data_AF-A0A6N7IVF6-F1
#
_entry.id   AF-A0A6N7IVF6-F1
#
_cell.length_a   1.000
_cell.length_b   1.000
_cell.length_c   1.000
_cell.angle_alpha   90.00
_cell.angle_beta   90.00
_cell.angle_gamma   90.00
#
_symmetry.space_group_name_H-M   'P 1'
#
loop_
_entity.id
_entity.type
_entity.pdbx_description
1 polymer ?
#
loop_
_entity_poly.entity_id
_entity_poly.type
_entity_poly.pdbx_seq_one_letter_code
_entity_poly.pdbx_strand_id
1 'polypeptide(L)'
;DVFYDILPEKGFDLRDEQIFMAFQLERAFKEKSVMFAEAGVGTGKTIVYLLFAVTYARYTGKPAIIACADETLIEQLVKQEGDIYKIANHLDIQIDARLSKSHDQYLCLKKLEKTMQREDDEKWLDIYESLPSFVHESHGMQTFYPYGDRKEYPELSNDEWSRIGYDSFQDCLTCDMRHRCGLNLSRDHYRKATDLII
;
A
#
# COMPACT_ATOMS: atom_id res chain seq x y z
N ASP A 1 3.32 27.12 14.21
CA ASP A 1 2.21 26.14 14.28
C ASP A 1 1.94 25.60 12.88
N VAL A 2 1.73 24.29 12.72
CA VAL A 2 1.58 23.69 11.38
C VAL A 2 0.33 24.24 10.68
N PHE A 3 -0.80 24.36 11.38
CA PHE A 3 -2.04 24.80 10.75
C PHE A 3 -2.17 26.31 10.63
N TYR A 4 -1.69 27.07 11.62
CA TYR A 4 -1.84 28.52 11.62
C TYR A 4 -0.76 29.27 10.83
N ASP A 5 0.45 28.70 10.71
CA ASP A 5 1.58 29.40 10.09
C ASP A 5 2.07 28.67 8.84
N ILE A 6 2.55 27.42 8.98
CA ILE A 6 3.28 26.73 7.92
C ILE A 6 2.39 26.44 6.71
N LEU A 7 1.21 25.85 6.92
CA LEU A 7 0.30 25.52 5.82
C LEU A 7 -0.22 26.78 5.10
N PRO A 8 -0.65 27.85 5.78
CA PRO A 8 -1.02 29.12 5.15
C PRO A 8 0.10 29.79 4.36
N GLU A 9 1.35 29.80 4.86
CA GLU A 9 2.51 30.31 4.13
C GLU A 9 2.78 29.55 2.82
N LYS A 10 2.34 28.29 2.76
CA LYS A 10 2.43 27.41 1.59
C LYS A 10 1.18 27.47 0.69
N GLY A 11 0.24 28.37 0.96
CA GLY A 11 -0.95 28.60 0.14
C GLY A 11 -2.15 27.70 0.45
N PHE A 12 -2.16 27.03 1.62
CA PHE A 12 -3.35 26.29 2.07
C PHE A 12 -4.30 27.20 2.85
N ASP A 13 -5.59 27.04 2.61
CA ASP A 13 -6.61 27.73 3.39
C ASP A 13 -6.78 27.06 4.76
N LEU A 14 -6.67 27.86 5.82
CA LEU A 14 -7.04 27.44 7.17
C LEU A 14 -8.56 27.35 7.30
N ARG A 15 -9.05 26.24 7.88
CA ARG A 15 -10.48 26.05 8.16
C ARG A 15 -10.73 25.56 9.58
N ASP A 16 -11.79 26.06 10.19
CA ASP A 16 -12.15 25.73 11.58
C ASP A 16 -12.38 24.23 11.78
N GLU A 17 -12.93 23.54 10.78
CA GLU A 17 -13.17 22.10 10.86
C GLU A 17 -11.87 21.29 10.91
N GLN A 18 -10.78 21.79 10.32
CA GLN A 18 -9.47 21.14 10.38
C GLN A 18 -8.90 21.24 11.79
N ILE A 19 -8.96 22.44 12.38
CA ILE A 19 -8.54 22.70 13.76
C ILE A 19 -9.35 21.87 14.74
N PHE A 20 -10.68 21.85 14.58
CA PHE A 20 -11.55 21.04 15.42
C PHE A 20 -11.17 19.55 15.34
N MET A 21 -10.98 19.02 14.13
CA MET A 21 -10.55 17.64 13.94
C MET A 21 -9.18 17.35 14.55
N ALA A 22 -8.23 18.28 14.44
CA ALA A 22 -6.90 18.16 15.04
C ALA A 22 -6.98 18.00 16.57
N PHE A 23 -7.75 18.85 17.25
CA PHE A 23 -7.95 18.73 18.71
C PHE A 23 -8.64 17.43 19.11
N GLN A 24 -9.64 16.98 18.34
CA GLN A 24 -10.30 15.71 18.63
C GLN A 24 -9.36 14.51 18.43
N LEU A 25 -8.54 14.52 17.37
CA LEU A 25 -7.54 13.48 17.14
C LEU A 25 -6.47 13.46 18.23
N GLU A 26 -5.96 14.63 18.64
CA GLU A 26 -5.00 14.73 19.74
C GLU A 26 -5.55 14.07 21.01
N ARG A 27 -6.80 14.40 21.38
CA ARG A 27 -7.46 13.81 22.55
C ARG A 27 -7.63 12.30 22.39
N ALA A 28 -8.08 11.84 21.21
CA ALA A 28 -8.28 10.43 20.92
C ALA A 28 -6.99 9.62 21.02
N PHE A 29 -5.87 10.14 20.50
CA PHE A 29 -4.56 9.49 20.62
C PHE A 29 -4.08 9.45 22.07
N LYS A 30 -4.25 10.55 22.83
CA LYS A 30 -3.84 10.63 24.24
C LYS A 30 -4.64 9.67 25.13
N GLU A 31 -5.95 9.59 24.91
CA GLU A 31 -6.88 8.75 25.66
C GLU A 31 -6.94 7.31 25.13
N LYS A 32 -6.31 7.03 23.98
CA LYS A 32 -6.42 5.76 23.24
C LYS A 32 -7.88 5.38 22.97
N SER A 33 -8.69 6.36 22.60
CA SER A 33 -10.12 6.22 22.33
C SER A 33 -10.42 6.30 20.84
N VAL A 34 -11.62 5.84 20.45
CA VAL A 34 -12.09 5.92 19.06
C VAL A 34 -12.71 7.28 18.83
N MET A 35 -12.27 7.97 17.77
CA MET A 35 -12.92 9.18 17.26
C MET A 35 -13.78 8.83 16.05
N PHE A 36 -15.01 9.34 16.04
CA PHE A 36 -15.85 9.35 14.86
C PHE A 36 -15.93 10.79 14.32
N ALA A 37 -15.59 10.98 13.05
CA ALA A 37 -15.54 12.28 12.41
C ALA A 37 -16.40 12.28 11.15
N GLU A 38 -17.44 13.12 11.11
CA GLU A 38 -18.14 13.39 9.86
C GLU A 38 -17.41 14.50 9.08
N ALA A 39 -17.21 14.23 7.80
CA ALA A 39 -16.33 15.00 6.95
C ALA A 39 -17.08 15.47 5.70
N GLY A 40 -17.47 16.75 5.65
CA GLY A 40 -17.92 17.35 4.40
C GLY A 40 -16.85 17.24 3.31
N VAL A 41 -17.25 17.06 2.06
CA VAL A 41 -16.33 16.91 0.92
C VAL A 41 -15.47 18.18 0.78
N GLY A 42 -14.17 18.02 0.50
CA GLY A 42 -13.27 19.14 0.22
C GLY A 42 -12.88 20.00 1.43
N THR A 43 -13.12 19.54 2.66
CA THR A 43 -12.81 20.26 3.92
C THR A 43 -11.36 20.11 4.39
N GLY A 44 -10.49 19.46 3.60
CA GLY A 44 -9.07 19.33 3.93
C GLY A 44 -8.76 18.42 5.12
N LYS A 45 -9.69 17.53 5.49
CA LYS A 45 -9.57 16.59 6.61
C LYS A 45 -8.52 15.51 6.39
N THR A 46 -8.23 15.20 5.13
CA THR A 46 -7.16 14.25 4.76
C THR A 46 -5.81 14.68 5.30
N ILE A 47 -5.48 15.96 5.16
CA ILE A 47 -4.21 16.51 5.67
C ILE A 47 -4.11 16.34 7.19
N VAL A 48 -5.21 16.58 7.89
CA VAL A 48 -5.25 16.51 9.36
C VAL A 48 -4.99 15.08 9.83
N TYR A 49 -5.75 14.09 9.35
CA TYR A 49 -5.53 12.72 9.82
C TYR A 49 -4.17 12.16 9.39
N LEU A 50 -3.67 12.51 8.19
CA LEU A 50 -2.36 12.04 7.73
C LEU A 50 -1.23 12.59 8.60
N LEU A 51 -1.25 13.90 8.91
CA LEU A 51 -0.23 14.53 9.75
C LEU A 51 -0.16 13.89 11.14
N PHE A 52 -1.32 13.69 11.75
CA PHE A 52 -1.40 13.03 13.06
C PHE A 52 -1.01 11.55 12.99
N ALA A 53 -1.43 10.83 11.95
CA ALA A 53 -1.08 9.42 11.75
C ALA A 53 0.44 9.24 11.62
N VAL A 54 1.11 10.05 10.79
CA VAL A 54 2.57 10.03 10.63
C VAL A 54 3.27 10.36 11.94
N THR A 55 2.83 11.42 12.63
CA THR A 55 3.46 11.86 13.89
C THR A 55 3.32 10.78 14.97
N TYR A 56 2.13 10.19 15.09
CA TYR A 56 1.86 9.13 16.06
C TYR A 56 2.58 7.82 15.71
N ALA A 57 2.70 7.49 14.42
CA ALA A 57 3.45 6.34 13.95
C ALA A 57 4.92 6.42 14.36
N ARG A 58 5.54 7.58 14.13
CA ARG A 58 6.93 7.86 14.55
C ARG A 58 7.11 7.85 16.05
N TYR A 59 6.19 8.46 16.78
CA TYR A 59 6.22 8.47 18.24
C TYR A 59 6.16 7.07 18.85
N THR A 60 5.35 6.18 18.25
CA THR A 60 5.18 4.81 18.75
C THR A 60 6.13 3.78 18.13
N GLY A 61 6.86 4.15 17.07
CA GLY A 61 7.69 3.23 16.29
C GLY A 61 6.88 2.16 15.55
N LYS A 62 5.61 2.43 15.24
CA LYS A 62 4.69 1.50 14.57
C LYS A 62 3.95 2.22 13.46
N PRO A 63 3.89 1.67 12.23
CA PRO A 63 3.18 2.33 11.14
C PRO A 63 1.68 2.47 11.44
N ALA A 64 1.08 3.58 11.03
CA ALA A 64 -0.36 3.77 11.05
C ALA A 64 -0.99 3.13 9.81
N ILE A 65 -2.18 2.55 9.98
CA ILE A 65 -2.94 1.94 8.88
C ILE A 65 -4.02 2.92 8.42
N ILE A 66 -4.03 3.24 7.13
CA ILE A 66 -5.05 4.08 6.49
C ILE A 66 -5.90 3.21 5.58
N ALA A 67 -7.04 2.74 6.08
CA ALA A 67 -7.96 1.93 5.28
C ALA A 67 -8.90 2.82 4.45
N CYS A 68 -8.93 2.59 3.14
CA CYS A 68 -9.83 3.27 2.20
C CYS A 68 -10.87 2.29 1.64
N ALA A 69 -12.02 2.83 1.22
CA ALA A 69 -13.13 2.02 0.69
C ALA A 69 -12.92 1.59 -0.77
N ASP A 70 -12.20 2.38 -1.56
CA ASP A 70 -11.99 2.15 -2.98
C ASP A 70 -10.57 2.51 -3.42
N GLU A 71 -10.17 1.99 -4.58
CA GLU A 71 -8.84 2.19 -5.17
C GLU A 71 -8.60 3.64 -5.60
N THR A 72 -9.65 4.39 -5.94
CA THR A 72 -9.52 5.79 -6.37
C THR A 72 -9.06 6.67 -5.21
N LEU A 73 -9.60 6.45 -4.01
CA LEU A 73 -9.18 7.13 -2.79
C LEU A 73 -7.73 6.78 -2.43
N ILE A 74 -7.34 5.50 -2.56
CA ILE A 74 -5.96 5.08 -2.35
C ILE A 74 -5.04 5.84 -3.31
N GLU A 75 -5.37 5.86 -4.60
CA GLU A 75 -4.59 6.56 -5.62
C GLU A 75 -4.50 8.06 -5.35
N GLN A 76 -5.56 8.70 -4.86
CA GLN A 76 -5.52 10.12 -4.45
C GLN A 76 -4.52 10.40 -3.33
N LEU A 77 -4.31 9.44 -2.41
CA LEU A 77 -3.33 9.57 -1.34
C LEU A 77 -1.90 9.40 -1.84
N VAL A 78 -1.63 8.38 -2.65
CA VAL A 78 -0.26 7.93 -2.96
C VAL A 78 0.32 8.42 -4.28
N LYS A 79 -0.51 8.87 -5.23
CA LYS A 79 -0.01 9.28 -6.55
C LYS A 79 0.98 10.45 -6.45
N GLN A 80 1.73 10.67 -7.51
CA GLN A 80 2.48 11.91 -7.67
C GLN A 80 1.49 13.10 -7.60
N GLU A 81 1.79 14.11 -6.79
CA GLU A 81 0.86 15.21 -6.44
C GLU A 81 -0.36 14.80 -5.57
N GLY A 82 -0.36 13.57 -5.03
CA GLY A 82 -1.31 13.10 -4.04
C GLY A 82 -1.13 13.77 -2.67
N ASP A 83 -2.04 13.48 -1.75
CA ASP A 83 -2.06 14.15 -0.44
C ASP A 83 -0.79 13.90 0.39
N ILE A 84 -0.23 12.69 0.34
CA ILE A 84 1.01 12.36 1.06
C ILE A 84 2.19 13.14 0.47
N TYR A 85 2.29 13.19 -0.85
CA TYR A 85 3.34 13.97 -1.53
C TYR A 85 3.24 15.46 -1.22
N LYS A 86 2.01 16.01 -1.21
CA LYS A 86 1.78 17.41 -0.83
C LYS A 86 2.25 17.68 0.60
N ILE A 87 1.88 16.85 1.58
CA ILE A 87 2.30 17.05 2.97
C ILE A 87 3.82 16.96 3.09
N ALA A 88 4.42 15.93 2.50
CA ALA A 88 5.87 15.72 2.49
C ALA A 88 6.62 16.95 1.94
N ASN A 89 6.19 17.47 0.78
CA ASN A 89 6.84 18.58 0.12
C ASN A 89 6.64 19.93 0.85
N HIS A 90 5.43 20.22 1.33
CA HIS A 90 5.16 21.52 1.97
C HIS A 90 5.74 21.63 3.38
N LEU A 91 5.88 20.50 4.09
CA LEU A 91 6.46 20.45 5.44
C LEU A 91 7.95 20.08 5.44
N ASP A 92 8.56 19.84 4.27
CA ASP A 92 9.94 19.38 4.11
C ASP A 92 10.25 18.12 4.96
N ILE A 93 9.34 17.14 4.90
CA ILE A 93 9.48 15.85 5.57
C ILE A 93 9.44 14.71 4.56
N GLN A 94 10.21 13.67 4.82
CA GLN A 94 10.04 12.38 4.13
C GLN A 94 8.87 11.63 4.75
N ILE A 95 8.07 10.90 3.99
CA ILE A 95 7.00 10.02 4.52
C ILE A 95 7.14 8.65 3.86
N ASP A 96 7.37 7.60 4.65
CA ASP A 96 7.38 6.21 4.16
C ASP A 96 5.96 5.65 4.17
N ALA A 97 5.31 5.71 3.01
CA ALA A 97 3.98 5.16 2.78
C ALA A 97 4.05 3.98 1.81
N ARG A 98 3.50 2.82 2.22
CA ARG A 98 3.50 1.60 1.40
C ARG A 98 2.09 1.05 1.25
N LEU A 99 1.76 0.61 0.04
CA LEU A 99 0.46 0.04 -0.27
C LEU A 99 0.37 -1.43 0.16
N SER A 100 -0.75 -1.80 0.77
CA SER A 100 -1.15 -3.18 1.06
C SER A 100 -2.38 -3.55 0.24
N LYS A 101 -2.14 -4.24 -0.88
CA LYS A 101 -3.22 -4.76 -1.73
C LYS A 101 -3.80 -6.09 -1.22
N SER A 102 -5.01 -6.41 -1.67
CA SER A 102 -5.65 -7.71 -1.43
C SER A 102 -4.87 -8.85 -2.10
N HIS A 103 -5.04 -10.08 -1.60
CA HIS A 103 -4.23 -11.21 -2.06
C HIS A 103 -4.43 -11.54 -3.53
N ASP A 104 -5.64 -11.36 -4.05
CA ASP A 104 -6.02 -11.55 -5.46
C ASP A 104 -5.28 -10.61 -6.41
N GLN A 105 -4.63 -9.56 -5.91
CA GLN A 105 -3.79 -8.68 -6.72
C GLN A 105 -2.38 -9.22 -6.95
N TYR A 106 -2.08 -10.44 -6.50
CA TYR A 106 -0.77 -11.06 -6.67
C TYR A 106 -0.81 -12.37 -7.44
N LEU A 107 0.18 -12.58 -8.30
CA LEU A 107 0.43 -13.79 -9.05
C LEU A 107 0.80 -14.95 -8.11
N CYS A 108 0.22 -16.13 -8.38
CA CYS A 108 0.54 -17.37 -7.67
C CYS A 108 1.40 -18.27 -8.53
N LEU A 109 2.68 -18.44 -8.15
CA LEU A 109 3.64 -19.28 -8.88
C LEU A 109 3.11 -20.70 -9.14
N LYS A 110 2.52 -21.34 -8.14
CA LYS A 110 1.93 -22.68 -8.28
C LYS A 110 0.74 -22.73 -9.22
N LYS A 111 -0.03 -21.65 -9.30
CA LYS A 111 -1.20 -21.58 -10.18
C LYS A 111 -0.75 -21.33 -11.62
N LEU A 112 0.23 -20.44 -11.82
CA LEU A 112 0.87 -20.22 -13.10
C LEU A 112 1.47 -21.52 -13.66
N GLU A 113 2.27 -22.25 -12.88
CA GLU A 113 2.84 -23.55 -13.27
C GLU A 113 1.75 -24.55 -13.69
N LYS A 114 0.66 -24.65 -12.93
CA LYS A 114 -0.49 -25.53 -13.27
C LYS A 114 -1.20 -25.08 -14.55
N THR A 115 -1.32 -23.78 -14.79
CA THR A 115 -1.96 -23.23 -15.99
C THR A 115 -1.11 -23.51 -17.22
N MET A 116 0.21 -23.31 -17.15
CA MET A 116 1.16 -23.68 -18.23
C MET A 116 1.11 -25.17 -18.59
N GLN A 117 0.86 -26.06 -17.62
CA GLN A 117 0.74 -27.50 -17.88
C GLN A 117 -0.61 -27.91 -18.51
N ARG A 118 -1.65 -27.09 -18.35
CA ARG A 118 -3.02 -27.39 -18.80
C ARG A 118 -3.37 -26.71 -20.10
N GLU A 119 -2.83 -25.51 -20.32
CA GLU A 119 -3.10 -24.66 -21.47
C GLU A 119 -1.83 -24.56 -22.32
N ASP A 120 -1.97 -24.88 -23.61
CA ASP A 120 -0.91 -24.72 -24.61
C ASP A 120 -0.99 -23.32 -25.21
N ASP A 121 -0.64 -22.31 -24.40
CA ASP A 121 -0.63 -20.89 -24.77
C ASP A 121 0.72 -20.28 -24.33
N GLU A 122 1.51 -19.81 -25.29
CA GLU A 122 2.87 -19.31 -25.09
C GLU A 122 2.93 -18.14 -24.10
N LYS A 123 1.85 -17.35 -23.96
CA LYS A 123 1.83 -16.19 -23.05
C LYS A 123 2.11 -16.57 -21.59
N TRP A 124 1.73 -17.77 -21.17
CA TRP A 124 1.96 -18.24 -19.80
C TRP A 124 3.44 -18.54 -19.57
N LEU A 125 4.12 -19.08 -20.59
CA LEU A 125 5.55 -19.29 -20.58
C LEU A 125 6.28 -17.95 -20.58
N ASP A 126 5.87 -17.00 -21.41
CA ASP A 126 6.45 -15.65 -21.45
C ASP A 126 6.36 -14.96 -20.09
N ILE A 127 5.19 -15.02 -19.44
CA ILE A 127 5.02 -14.48 -18.08
C ILE A 127 5.98 -15.18 -17.11
N TYR A 128 6.07 -16.51 -17.16
CA TYR A 128 6.94 -17.27 -16.26
C TYR A 128 8.41 -16.87 -16.47
N GLU A 129 8.89 -16.79 -17.71
CA GLU A 129 10.27 -16.41 -18.04
C GLU A 129 10.57 -14.94 -17.72
N SER A 130 9.57 -14.07 -17.72
CA SER A 130 9.71 -12.66 -17.32
C SER A 130 9.90 -12.46 -15.82
N LEU A 131 9.64 -13.50 -15.00
CA LEU A 131 9.74 -13.40 -13.55
C LEU A 131 11.19 -13.18 -13.09
N PRO A 132 11.39 -12.61 -11.89
CA PRO A 132 12.74 -12.44 -11.35
C PRO A 132 13.53 -13.75 -11.34
N SER A 133 14.83 -13.69 -11.69
CA SER A 133 15.69 -14.88 -11.80
C SER A 133 15.73 -15.74 -10.53
N PHE A 134 15.58 -15.13 -9.35
CA PHE A 134 15.52 -15.85 -8.08
C PHE A 134 14.29 -16.77 -7.95
N VAL A 135 13.26 -16.61 -8.79
CA VAL A 135 12.12 -17.53 -8.86
C VAL A 135 12.58 -18.87 -9.41
N HIS A 136 13.34 -18.85 -10.50
CA HIS A 136 13.81 -20.03 -11.23
C HIS A 136 15.02 -20.71 -10.59
N GLU A 137 15.96 -19.91 -10.08
CA GLU A 137 17.25 -20.40 -9.65
C GLU A 137 17.50 -20.18 -8.16
N SER A 138 18.18 -21.14 -7.53
CA SER A 138 18.54 -21.09 -6.10
C SER A 138 20.03 -20.84 -5.96
N HIS A 139 20.45 -19.58 -5.87
CA HIS A 139 21.85 -19.19 -5.66
C HIS A 139 22.06 -18.59 -4.26
N GLY A 140 23.30 -18.66 -3.77
CA GLY A 140 23.70 -17.96 -2.54
C GLY A 140 23.69 -16.43 -2.73
N MET A 141 23.36 -15.69 -1.66
CA MET A 141 23.31 -14.21 -1.65
C MET A 141 22.34 -13.57 -2.66
N GLN A 142 21.18 -14.18 -2.89
CA GLN A 142 20.13 -13.55 -3.68
C GLN A 142 19.41 -12.44 -2.90
N THR A 143 19.15 -11.32 -3.57
CA THR A 143 18.29 -10.24 -3.07
C THR A 143 16.87 -10.48 -3.56
N PHE A 144 15.93 -10.67 -2.64
CA PHE A 144 14.51 -10.78 -2.96
C PHE A 144 13.85 -9.41 -2.92
N TYR A 145 12.98 -9.14 -3.89
CA TYR A 145 12.18 -7.92 -3.96
C TYR A 145 10.74 -8.23 -4.36
N PRO A 146 9.77 -7.36 -4.00
CA PRO A 146 8.37 -7.49 -4.41
C PRO A 146 8.21 -7.55 -5.93
N TYR A 147 7.31 -8.40 -6.41
CA TYR A 147 6.94 -8.55 -7.82
C TYR A 147 5.58 -9.25 -7.92
N GLY A 148 5.08 -9.40 -9.16
CA GLY A 148 3.92 -10.24 -9.44
C GLY A 148 2.61 -9.54 -9.10
N ASP A 149 2.62 -8.21 -9.08
CA ASP A 149 1.44 -7.38 -8.86
C ASP A 149 0.58 -7.37 -10.12
N ARG A 150 -0.75 -7.45 -9.98
CA ARG A 150 -1.71 -7.38 -11.08
C ARG A 150 -1.48 -6.19 -12.01
N LYS A 151 -1.03 -5.04 -11.48
CA LYS A 151 -0.75 -3.83 -12.26
C LYS A 151 0.45 -3.98 -13.20
N GLU A 152 1.33 -4.96 -12.97
CA GLU A 152 2.47 -5.26 -13.84
C GLU A 152 2.04 -6.03 -15.10
N TYR A 153 0.81 -6.57 -15.15
CA TYR A 153 0.28 -7.37 -16.26
C TYR A 153 -1.01 -6.78 -16.85
N PRO A 154 -1.04 -5.50 -17.27
CA PRO A 154 -2.26 -4.82 -17.71
C PRO A 154 -2.93 -5.46 -18.94
N GLU A 155 -2.18 -6.22 -19.75
CA GLU A 155 -2.65 -6.92 -20.94
C GLU A 155 -3.57 -8.11 -20.64
N LEU A 156 -3.47 -8.70 -19.45
CA LEU A 156 -4.31 -9.83 -19.06
C LEU A 156 -5.73 -9.35 -18.73
N SER A 157 -6.73 -10.07 -19.23
CA SER A 157 -8.11 -9.90 -18.79
C SER A 157 -8.31 -10.38 -17.35
N ASN A 158 -9.44 -10.01 -16.74
CA ASN A 158 -9.77 -10.50 -15.39
C ASN A 158 -9.94 -12.02 -15.34
N ASP A 159 -10.47 -12.62 -16.40
CA ASP A 159 -10.63 -14.07 -16.50
C ASP A 159 -9.27 -14.76 -16.61
N GLU A 160 -8.35 -14.23 -17.42
CA GLU A 160 -6.98 -14.74 -17.51
C GLU A 160 -6.22 -14.58 -16.19
N TRP A 161 -6.31 -13.41 -15.56
CA TRP A 161 -5.71 -13.18 -14.25
C TRP A 161 -6.23 -14.16 -13.20
N SER A 162 -7.54 -14.46 -13.22
CA SER A 162 -8.13 -15.43 -12.29
C SER A 162 -7.49 -16.83 -12.40
N ARG A 163 -6.87 -17.18 -13.54
CA ARG A 163 -6.20 -18.46 -13.76
C ARG A 163 -4.78 -18.51 -13.19
N ILE A 164 -4.12 -17.37 -12.99
CA ILE A 164 -2.71 -17.32 -12.52
C ILE A 164 -2.52 -16.57 -11.20
N GLY A 165 -3.46 -15.72 -10.82
CA GLY A 165 -3.48 -14.96 -9.57
C GLY A 165 -3.68 -15.86 -8.35
N TYR A 166 -3.71 -15.26 -7.16
CA TYR A 166 -3.89 -15.96 -5.89
C TYR A 166 -4.94 -17.08 -5.92
N ASP A 167 -4.62 -18.19 -5.25
CA ASP A 167 -5.47 -19.36 -5.11
C ASP A 167 -5.91 -19.49 -3.65
N SER A 168 -7.19 -19.30 -3.38
CA SER A 168 -7.76 -19.39 -2.03
C SER A 168 -7.75 -20.82 -1.47
N PHE A 169 -7.61 -21.84 -2.32
CA PHE A 169 -7.52 -23.23 -1.91
C PHE A 169 -6.09 -23.68 -1.65
N GLN A 170 -5.09 -22.89 -2.07
CA GLN A 170 -3.69 -23.17 -1.83
C GLN A 170 -3.32 -22.73 -0.41
N ASP A 171 -2.72 -23.63 0.37
CA ASP A 171 -2.13 -23.25 1.65
C ASP A 171 -0.81 -22.49 1.41
N CYS A 172 -0.87 -21.16 1.51
CA CYS A 172 0.31 -20.31 1.38
C CYS A 172 1.29 -20.40 2.55
N LEU A 173 0.89 -20.96 3.71
CA LEU A 173 1.76 -21.11 4.87
C LEU A 173 2.74 -22.27 4.69
N THR A 174 2.31 -23.35 4.04
CA THR A 174 3.09 -24.57 3.79
C THR A 174 3.64 -24.66 2.36
N CYS A 175 3.39 -23.64 1.53
CA CYS A 175 3.89 -23.58 0.15
C CYS A 175 5.43 -23.58 0.10
N ASP A 176 6.00 -24.46 -0.73
CA ASP A 176 7.43 -24.56 -1.03
C ASP A 176 8.00 -23.28 -1.67
N MET A 177 7.19 -22.58 -2.46
CA MET A 177 7.58 -21.30 -3.08
C MET A 177 7.37 -20.08 -2.17
N ARG A 178 7.00 -20.27 -0.90
CA ARG A 178 6.62 -19.19 0.04
C ARG A 178 7.64 -18.06 0.14
N HIS A 179 8.94 -18.39 0.19
CA HIS A 179 10.03 -17.42 0.34
C HIS A 179 10.33 -16.60 -0.91
N ARG A 180 9.83 -17.05 -2.06
CA ARG A 180 9.99 -16.38 -3.36
C ARG A 180 8.69 -15.82 -3.89
N CYS A 181 7.56 -16.13 -3.26
CA CYS A 181 6.23 -15.72 -3.71
C CYS A 181 6.07 -14.19 -3.63
N GLY A 182 5.68 -13.57 -4.75
CA GLY A 182 5.42 -12.13 -4.85
C GLY A 182 4.52 -11.59 -3.73
N LEU A 183 3.41 -12.29 -3.41
CA LEU A 183 2.54 -11.92 -2.29
C LEU A 183 3.30 -11.80 -0.96
N ASN A 184 4.12 -12.79 -0.60
CA ASN A 184 4.84 -12.77 0.68
C ASN A 184 5.96 -11.74 0.70
N LEU A 185 6.66 -11.55 -0.41
CA LEU A 185 7.69 -10.52 -0.55
C LEU A 185 7.09 -9.11 -0.43
N SER A 186 5.95 -8.87 -1.08
CA SER A 186 5.18 -7.62 -0.95
C SER A 186 4.71 -7.40 0.48
N ARG A 187 4.24 -8.45 1.17
CA ARG A 187 3.84 -8.39 2.59
C ARG A 187 5.00 -8.05 3.51
N ASP A 188 6.15 -8.67 3.32
CA ASP A 188 7.35 -8.35 4.08
C ASP A 188 7.82 -6.91 3.81
N HIS A 189 7.72 -6.46 2.56
CA HIS A 189 8.04 -5.09 2.16
C HIS A 189 7.13 -4.06 2.84
N TYR A 190 5.81 -4.15 2.73
CA TYR A 190 4.94 -3.10 3.30
C TYR A 190 4.93 -3.13 4.85
N ARG A 191 5.15 -4.29 5.49
CA ARG A 191 5.22 -4.40 6.96
C ARG A 191 6.41 -3.67 7.58
N LYS A 192 7.42 -3.38 6.77
CA LYS A 192 8.61 -2.60 7.14
C LYS A 192 8.40 -1.09 6.97
N ALA A 193 7.20 -0.64 6.57
CA ALA A 193 6.87 0.79 6.52
C ALA A 193 7.07 1.43 7.91
N THR A 194 7.67 2.62 7.94
CA THR A 194 7.85 3.34 9.21
C THR A 194 6.69 4.25 9.55
N ASP A 195 6.03 4.85 8.55
CA ASP A 195 4.98 5.85 8.77
C ASP A 195 3.58 5.30 8.46
N LEU A 196 3.32 4.90 7.20
CA LEU A 196 1.97 4.58 6.74
C LEU A 196 1.92 3.24 5.98
N ILE A 197 0.91 2.43 6.30
CA ILE A 197 0.44 1.33 5.45
C ILE A 197 -0.96 1.72 4.96
N ILE A 198 -1.15 1.76 3.65
CA ILE A 198 -2.42 2.15 3.02
C ILE A 198 -3.05 0.91 2.39
#